data_AF-A0A2E7J5Z9-F1
#
_entry.id   AF-A0A2E7J5Z9-F1
#
_cell.length_a   1.000
_cell.length_b   1.000
_cell.length_c   1.000
_cell.angle_alpha   90.00
_cell.angle_beta   90.00
_cell.angle_gamma   90.00
#
_symmetry.space_group_name_H-M   'P 1'
#
loop_
_entity.id
_entity.type
_entity.pdbx_description
1 polymer ?
#
loop_
_entity_poly.entity_id
_entity_poly.type
_entity_poly.pdbx_seq_one_letter_code
_entity_poly.pdbx_strand_id
1 'polypeptide(L)'
;KWRGEGRVTVPDDFEVEWGYWTDTFYVEPDPPEMYIDEDGIDCFDSNGERVDCLVGDILSGSHGFDDDGDCLRTDWVTKEGEPIDFWWAQAYANENGNGVPCDIVWISNNGIVTAIDADPNVDEDPDDEAFAGELSHRTFVIGVGKMAFVILLGLFIPLFLALGLVKDESENGTLHLLLSKPINRSEFILYRLLGYLTISSSYVIALALLVGTIAAIIGPGDGIFRASDLPVWLGIGIATTLVLAAYGSLFNTMGLISPKYGVYICIVFGIWEFVMGFFSIVNPSWTITSISITHWALQMIDSIVIMAWPDTLQWAQIGQAFGINGGSLANFWHPPEHTLGTNEPAVSLLLSVIVLLTITSVMIFIGKSVFNRREIM
;
A
#
# COMPACT_ATOMS: atom_id res chain seq x y z
N LYS A 1 -45.73 0.67 -17.12
CA LYS A 1 -46.57 -0.53 -16.82
C LYS A 1 -45.74 -1.78 -17.06
N TRP A 2 -45.10 -2.30 -16.02
CA TRP A 2 -44.34 -3.54 -16.12
C TRP A 2 -45.30 -4.72 -15.86
N ARG A 3 -45.33 -5.70 -16.75
CA ARG A 3 -46.07 -6.96 -16.58
C ARG A 3 -45.07 -8.06 -16.90
N GLY A 4 -44.55 -8.72 -15.87
CA GLY A 4 -43.74 -9.92 -16.03
C GLY A 4 -44.64 -11.15 -16.08
N GLU A 5 -44.56 -11.93 -17.15
CA GLU A 5 -45.13 -13.28 -17.20
C GLU A 5 -43.98 -14.29 -17.10
N GLY A 6 -44.10 -15.25 -16.18
CA GLY A 6 -43.06 -16.24 -15.92
C GLY A 6 -43.65 -17.54 -15.39
N ARG A 7 -42.88 -18.62 -15.47
CA ARG A 7 -43.26 -19.95 -15.01
C ARG A 7 -42.30 -20.37 -13.90
N VAL A 8 -42.80 -20.46 -12.68
CA VAL A 8 -42.05 -20.94 -11.51
C VAL A 8 -42.37 -22.41 -11.30
N THR A 9 -41.34 -23.21 -11.05
CA THR A 9 -41.46 -24.65 -10.76
C THR A 9 -40.91 -24.88 -9.37
N VAL A 10 -41.73 -25.41 -8.47
CA VAL A 10 -41.38 -25.61 -7.06
C VAL A 10 -41.24 -27.11 -6.79
N PRO A 11 -40.17 -27.58 -6.15
CA PRO A 11 -40.01 -28.98 -5.75
C PRO A 11 -41.06 -29.43 -4.73
N ASP A 12 -41.31 -30.74 -4.66
CA ASP A 12 -42.44 -31.37 -3.92
C ASP A 12 -42.46 -31.14 -2.38
N ASP A 13 -41.49 -30.45 -1.79
CA ASP A 13 -41.40 -30.15 -0.34
C ASP A 13 -41.20 -28.66 -0.02
N PHE A 14 -41.32 -27.76 -1.01
CA PHE A 14 -41.16 -26.32 -0.82
C PHE A 14 -42.44 -25.58 -1.20
N GLU A 15 -42.72 -24.49 -0.48
CA GLU A 15 -43.79 -23.57 -0.83
C GLU A 15 -43.23 -22.31 -1.49
N VAL A 16 -43.99 -21.76 -2.43
CA VAL A 16 -43.76 -20.42 -2.97
C VAL A 16 -44.91 -19.56 -2.52
N GLU A 17 -44.61 -18.57 -1.69
CA GLU A 17 -45.52 -17.49 -1.38
C GLU A 17 -45.27 -16.33 -2.35
N TRP A 18 -46.32 -15.89 -3.03
CA TRP A 18 -46.34 -14.64 -3.78
C TRP A 18 -47.27 -13.66 -3.07
N GLY A 19 -46.92 -12.37 -3.05
CA GLY A 19 -47.77 -11.34 -2.51
C GLY A 19 -49.05 -11.17 -3.32
N TYR A 20 -50.15 -10.80 -2.67
CA TYR A 20 -51.35 -10.31 -3.35
C TYR A 20 -51.12 -8.84 -3.73
N TRP A 21 -51.38 -8.48 -4.98
CA TRP A 21 -51.37 -7.09 -5.41
C TRP A 21 -52.59 -6.38 -4.82
N THR A 22 -52.37 -5.51 -3.85
CA THR A 22 -53.43 -4.86 -3.06
C THR A 22 -53.88 -3.54 -3.70
N ASP A 23 -52.97 -2.60 -3.93
CA ASP A 23 -53.29 -1.31 -4.57
C ASP A 23 -52.07 -0.68 -5.28
N THR A 24 -52.33 0.17 -6.28
CA THR A 24 -51.29 1.04 -6.87
C THR A 24 -51.40 2.42 -6.29
N PHE A 25 -50.40 2.82 -5.51
CA PHE A 25 -50.19 4.22 -5.17
C PHE A 25 -49.12 4.81 -6.09
N TYR A 26 -49.31 6.07 -6.47
CA TYR A 26 -48.30 6.82 -7.19
C TYR A 26 -47.27 7.28 -6.16
N VAL A 27 -46.10 6.67 -6.19
CA VAL A 27 -44.90 7.24 -5.59
C VAL A 27 -44.39 8.24 -6.62
N GLU A 28 -44.32 9.51 -6.24
CA GLU A 28 -43.62 10.48 -7.06
C GLU A 28 -42.18 9.97 -7.20
N PRO A 29 -41.66 9.78 -8.42
CA PRO A 29 -40.29 9.35 -8.57
C PRO A 29 -39.43 10.39 -7.89
N ASP A 30 -38.65 9.98 -6.90
CA ASP A 30 -37.73 10.93 -6.29
C ASP A 30 -36.78 11.47 -7.36
N PRO A 31 -36.27 12.70 -7.19
CA PRO A 31 -35.27 13.24 -8.10
C PRO A 31 -34.18 12.19 -8.33
N PRO A 32 -33.67 12.05 -9.56
CA PRO A 32 -32.52 11.19 -9.79
C PRO A 32 -31.37 11.53 -8.84
N GLU A 33 -31.22 12.79 -8.43
CA GLU A 33 -30.24 13.26 -7.44
C GLU A 33 -30.35 12.57 -6.06
N MET A 34 -31.52 12.03 -5.66
CA MET A 34 -31.64 11.20 -4.44
C MET A 34 -31.28 9.71 -4.65
N TYR A 35 -30.89 9.35 -5.87
CA TYR A 35 -30.53 7.99 -6.28
C TYR A 35 -29.29 7.96 -7.19
N ILE A 36 -28.66 9.11 -7.42
CA ILE A 36 -27.48 9.32 -8.24
C ILE A 36 -26.36 9.51 -7.23
N ASP A 37 -25.40 8.59 -7.27
CA ASP A 37 -23.98 8.78 -6.97
C ASP A 37 -23.64 9.77 -5.84
N GLU A 38 -23.28 9.18 -4.70
CA GLU A 38 -22.98 9.74 -3.38
C GLU A 38 -22.19 11.06 -3.48
N ASP A 39 -22.77 12.13 -2.95
CA ASP A 39 -22.25 13.51 -3.02
C ASP A 39 -21.15 13.78 -1.98
N GLY A 40 -20.35 12.76 -1.67
CA GLY A 40 -19.27 12.85 -0.71
C GLY A 40 -19.79 13.17 0.69
N ILE A 41 -18.85 13.44 1.60
CA ILE A 41 -19.22 13.79 2.97
C ILE A 41 -19.55 15.29 3.03
N ASP A 42 -20.66 15.66 3.67
CA ASP A 42 -21.00 17.03 4.00
C ASP A 42 -20.22 17.51 5.22
N CYS A 43 -19.23 18.37 4.97
CA CYS A 43 -18.50 19.07 6.02
C CYS A 43 -19.15 20.43 6.29
N PHE A 44 -19.16 20.84 7.57
CA PHE A 44 -19.63 22.16 7.97
C PHE A 44 -18.51 23.00 8.56
N ASP A 45 -18.43 24.27 8.16
CA ASP A 45 -17.50 25.22 8.77
C ASP A 45 -17.98 25.67 10.17
N SER A 46 -17.16 26.48 10.87
CA SER A 46 -17.53 27.01 12.19
C SER A 46 -18.76 27.95 12.19
N ASN A 47 -19.23 28.36 11.01
CA ASN A 47 -20.43 29.19 10.81
C ASN A 47 -21.65 28.35 10.42
N GLY A 48 -21.50 27.04 10.22
CA GLY A 48 -22.56 26.12 9.80
C GLY A 48 -22.86 26.15 8.31
N GLU A 49 -21.95 26.65 7.47
CA GLU A 49 -22.06 26.58 6.01
C GLU A 49 -21.43 25.27 5.51
N ARG A 50 -22.07 24.60 4.54
CA ARG A 50 -21.52 23.41 3.86
C ARG A 50 -20.23 23.80 3.12
N VAL A 51 -19.18 23.02 3.30
CA VAL A 51 -17.84 23.21 2.69
C VAL A 51 -17.32 21.89 2.15
N ASP A 52 -16.45 21.94 1.13
CA ASP A 52 -15.81 20.73 0.61
C ASP A 52 -15.03 20.00 1.71
N CYS A 53 -15.40 18.74 1.93
CA CYS A 53 -14.68 17.81 2.78
C CYS A 53 -13.36 17.39 2.13
N LEU A 54 -12.33 18.24 2.21
CA LEU A 54 -10.98 17.81 1.90
C LEU A 54 -10.60 16.72 2.91
N VAL A 55 -10.37 15.49 2.45
CA VAL A 55 -10.04 14.33 3.32
C VAL A 55 -8.96 14.68 4.35
N GLY A 56 -7.96 15.51 3.99
CA GLY A 56 -6.91 15.97 4.91
C GLY A 56 -7.37 16.86 6.09
N ASP A 57 -8.58 17.42 6.03
CA ASP A 57 -9.17 18.30 7.05
C ASP A 57 -10.24 17.59 7.90
N ILE A 58 -10.72 16.40 7.50
CA ILE A 58 -11.67 15.56 8.27
C ILE A 58 -10.93 14.81 9.39
N LEU A 59 -10.33 15.56 10.30
CA LEU A 59 -9.48 14.99 11.35
C LEU A 59 -10.28 14.59 12.59
N SER A 60 -11.48 15.13 12.81
CA SER A 60 -12.34 14.80 13.95
C SER A 60 -13.67 15.56 13.84
N GLY A 61 -14.72 15.03 14.45
CA GLY A 61 -15.99 15.75 14.61
C GLY A 61 -17.18 14.97 14.08
N SER A 62 -18.33 15.62 14.19
CA SER A 62 -19.62 15.20 13.64
C SER A 62 -19.74 15.86 12.26
N HIS A 63 -19.90 15.04 11.22
CA HIS A 63 -20.05 15.45 9.83
C HIS A 63 -21.23 14.72 9.22
N GLY A 64 -21.82 15.28 8.17
CA GLY A 64 -22.93 14.67 7.47
C GLY A 64 -24.28 15.33 7.72
N PHE A 65 -25.17 15.11 6.78
CA PHE A 65 -26.50 15.68 6.67
C PHE A 65 -27.41 14.71 5.91
N ASP A 66 -28.59 14.45 6.46
CA ASP A 66 -29.61 13.61 5.82
C ASP A 66 -30.21 14.32 4.58
N ASP A 67 -29.66 14.03 3.39
CA ASP A 67 -30.04 14.67 2.13
C ASP A 67 -31.22 13.98 1.44
N ASP A 68 -31.32 12.65 1.51
CA ASP A 68 -32.45 11.87 0.99
C ASP A 68 -33.63 11.72 1.96
N GLY A 69 -33.43 12.07 3.23
CA GLY A 69 -34.47 12.10 4.27
C GLY A 69 -34.79 10.72 4.85
N ASP A 70 -33.99 9.69 4.59
CA ASP A 70 -34.21 8.33 5.07
C ASP A 70 -33.82 8.17 6.55
N CYS A 71 -32.84 8.95 7.03
CA CYS A 71 -32.39 8.91 8.41
C CYS A 71 -33.43 9.52 9.38
N LEU A 72 -33.95 10.70 9.04
CA LEU A 72 -34.99 11.39 9.83
C LEU A 72 -36.39 10.87 9.53
N ARG A 73 -36.51 9.83 8.71
CA ARG A 73 -37.80 9.31 8.27
C ARG A 73 -38.62 8.73 9.42
N THR A 74 -39.84 9.22 9.56
CA THR A 74 -40.79 8.79 10.61
C THR A 74 -41.92 7.88 10.10
N ASP A 75 -42.08 7.74 8.79
CA ASP A 75 -43.18 7.04 8.12
C ASP A 75 -42.75 5.69 7.50
N TRP A 76 -41.82 4.98 8.13
CA TRP A 76 -41.46 3.62 7.70
C TRP A 76 -42.71 2.74 7.65
N VAL A 77 -42.83 1.91 6.61
CA VAL A 77 -43.91 0.94 6.45
C VAL A 77 -43.32 -0.46 6.35
N THR A 78 -43.94 -1.46 6.99
CA THR A 78 -43.50 -2.85 6.80
C THR A 78 -43.75 -3.30 5.36
N LYS A 79 -43.21 -4.46 4.97
CA LYS A 79 -43.51 -5.10 3.68
C LYS A 79 -45.02 -5.33 3.46
N GLU A 80 -45.79 -5.33 4.53
CA GLU A 80 -47.24 -5.50 4.57
C GLU A 80 -48.01 -4.16 4.56
N GLY A 81 -47.32 -3.02 4.51
CA GLY A 81 -47.92 -1.68 4.40
C GLY A 81 -48.44 -1.11 5.72
N GLU A 82 -48.12 -1.75 6.85
CA GLU A 82 -48.47 -1.23 8.17
C GLU A 82 -47.45 -0.15 8.57
N PRO A 83 -47.89 1.03 9.05
CA PRO A 83 -46.99 2.05 9.58
C PRO A 83 -46.19 1.48 10.74
N ILE A 84 -44.87 1.59 10.66
CA ILE A 84 -43.99 1.18 11.74
C ILE A 84 -43.77 2.38 12.66
N ASP A 85 -44.57 2.44 13.73
CA ASP A 85 -44.44 3.45 14.78
C ASP A 85 -43.25 3.11 15.69
N PHE A 86 -42.05 3.40 15.19
CA PHE A 86 -40.81 3.17 15.92
C PHE A 86 -40.50 4.40 16.80
N TRP A 87 -40.96 4.40 18.06
CA TRP A 87 -40.40 5.32 19.08
C TRP A 87 -38.88 5.17 19.21
N TRP A 88 -38.30 4.04 18.78
CA TRP A 88 -36.86 3.86 18.69
C TRP A 88 -36.23 4.32 17.37
N ALA A 89 -36.92 4.49 16.24
CA ALA A 89 -36.26 4.92 14.99
C ALA A 89 -35.66 6.34 15.14
N GLN A 90 -36.35 7.21 15.87
CA GLN A 90 -35.80 8.51 16.25
C GLN A 90 -34.65 8.42 17.28
N ALA A 91 -34.49 7.27 17.94
CA ALA A 91 -33.34 6.96 18.80
C ALA A 91 -32.19 6.28 18.02
N TYR A 92 -32.44 5.77 16.81
CA TYR A 92 -31.42 5.24 15.90
C TYR A 92 -30.81 6.36 15.07
N ALA A 93 -31.56 7.42 14.77
CA ALA A 93 -31.02 8.64 14.19
C ALA A 93 -29.90 9.30 15.04
N ASN A 94 -29.54 8.80 16.22
CA ASN A 94 -28.42 9.24 17.05
C ASN A 94 -27.96 8.04 17.88
N GLU A 95 -27.70 6.92 17.18
CA GLU A 95 -27.24 5.67 17.79
C GLU A 95 -25.81 5.83 18.34
N ASN A 96 -25.01 6.69 17.70
CA ASN A 96 -23.66 7.07 18.15
C ASN A 96 -23.67 7.86 19.49
N GLY A 97 -24.83 8.38 19.91
CA GLY A 97 -25.06 9.02 21.21
C GLY A 97 -24.37 10.38 21.40
N ASN A 98 -23.99 11.06 20.33
CA ASN A 98 -23.27 12.34 20.36
C ASN A 98 -24.22 13.56 20.55
N GLY A 99 -25.54 13.38 20.37
CA GLY A 99 -26.54 14.45 20.51
C GLY A 99 -26.89 15.19 19.21
N VAL A 100 -26.28 14.83 18.08
CA VAL A 100 -26.59 15.28 16.72
C VAL A 100 -27.30 14.12 16.03
N PRO A 101 -28.46 14.35 15.38
CA PRO A 101 -29.09 13.29 14.65
C PRO A 101 -28.56 13.18 13.21
N CYS A 102 -28.40 11.96 12.71
CA CYS A 102 -28.10 11.63 11.32
C CYS A 102 -26.74 12.14 10.90
N ASP A 103 -25.72 11.73 11.66
CA ASP A 103 -24.36 12.17 11.42
C ASP A 103 -23.35 11.02 11.53
N ILE A 104 -22.15 11.32 11.04
CA ILE A 104 -20.97 10.47 11.11
C ILE A 104 -19.94 11.11 12.03
N VAL A 105 -19.55 10.36 13.06
CA VAL A 105 -18.55 10.76 14.03
C VAL A 105 -17.19 10.20 13.66
N TRP A 106 -16.26 11.13 13.43
CA TRP A 106 -14.86 10.84 13.17
C TRP A 106 -14.08 10.92 14.48
N ILE A 107 -13.61 9.76 14.94
CA ILE A 107 -12.84 9.62 16.17
C ILE A 107 -11.36 9.58 15.83
N SER A 108 -10.64 10.63 16.22
CA SER A 108 -9.19 10.67 16.06
C SER A 108 -8.41 10.70 17.37
N ASN A 109 -7.20 10.18 17.28
CA ASN A 109 -6.20 10.23 18.33
C ASN A 109 -4.92 10.82 17.76
N ASN A 110 -4.44 11.94 18.33
CA ASN A 110 -3.23 12.65 17.88
C ASN A 110 -3.24 13.04 16.38
N GLY A 111 -4.39 13.46 15.84
CA GLY A 111 -4.51 13.87 14.43
C GLY A 111 -4.55 12.71 13.44
N ILE A 112 -4.82 11.49 13.92
CA ILE A 112 -5.02 10.29 13.10
C ILE A 112 -6.42 9.76 13.39
N VAL A 113 -7.24 9.58 12.36
CA VAL A 113 -8.55 8.93 12.46
C VAL A 113 -8.34 7.47 12.85
N THR A 114 -9.00 7.03 13.92
CA THR A 114 -8.88 5.68 14.51
C THR A 114 -10.16 4.87 14.42
N ALA A 115 -11.31 5.55 14.31
CA ALA A 115 -12.60 4.94 14.09
C ALA A 115 -13.53 5.96 13.44
N ILE A 116 -14.48 5.45 12.66
CA ILE A 116 -15.59 6.20 12.09
C ILE A 116 -16.84 5.48 12.58
N ASP A 117 -17.73 6.22 13.23
CA ASP A 117 -18.97 5.71 13.80
C ASP A 117 -20.13 6.48 13.15
N ALA A 118 -20.88 5.80 12.30
CA ALA A 118 -21.97 6.39 11.54
C ALA A 118 -23.31 6.00 12.16
N ASP A 119 -24.25 6.94 12.20
CA ASP A 119 -25.64 6.61 12.48
C ASP A 119 -26.22 5.72 11.34
N PRO A 120 -27.29 4.97 11.60
CA PRO A 120 -27.93 4.09 10.62
C PRO A 120 -28.70 4.89 9.57
N ASN A 121 -28.60 4.43 8.31
CA ASN A 121 -29.22 5.08 7.15
C ASN A 121 -28.77 6.53 7.02
N VAL A 122 -27.47 6.81 7.14
CA VAL A 122 -26.93 8.09 6.72
C VAL A 122 -26.31 7.84 5.34
N ASP A 123 -26.64 8.68 4.36
CA ASP A 123 -26.21 8.66 2.96
C ASP A 123 -24.84 9.33 2.74
N GLU A 124 -24.03 9.39 3.80
CA GLU A 124 -22.78 10.16 3.87
C GLU A 124 -21.55 9.25 3.69
N ASP A 125 -21.33 8.81 2.46
CA ASP A 125 -20.17 8.04 2.05
C ASP A 125 -19.26 8.81 1.08
N PRO A 126 -17.99 8.37 0.93
CA PRO A 126 -17.10 8.98 -0.04
C PRO A 126 -17.57 8.69 -1.46
N ASP A 127 -17.58 9.72 -2.33
CA ASP A 127 -17.76 9.58 -3.78
C ASP A 127 -16.99 8.35 -4.32
N ASP A 128 -17.76 7.38 -4.81
CA ASP A 128 -17.30 6.05 -5.19
C ASP A 128 -16.27 6.10 -6.33
N GLU A 129 -16.47 6.99 -7.32
CA GLU A 129 -15.57 7.16 -8.47
C GLU A 129 -14.26 7.84 -8.03
N ALA A 130 -14.36 8.92 -7.26
CA ALA A 130 -13.20 9.65 -6.76
C ALA A 130 -12.39 8.80 -5.78
N PHE A 131 -13.07 8.10 -4.86
CA PHE A 131 -12.46 7.23 -3.87
C PHE A 131 -11.79 6.03 -4.53
N ALA A 132 -12.48 5.33 -5.43
CA ALA A 132 -11.91 4.20 -6.15
C ALA A 132 -10.73 4.62 -7.05
N GLY A 133 -10.84 5.79 -7.70
CA GLY A 133 -9.75 6.38 -8.49
C GLY A 133 -8.49 6.63 -7.66
N GLU A 134 -8.64 7.31 -6.53
CA GLU A 134 -7.54 7.63 -5.61
C GLU A 134 -6.89 6.38 -5.00
N LEU A 135 -7.73 5.45 -4.53
CA LEU A 135 -7.29 4.19 -3.94
C LEU A 135 -6.54 3.32 -4.95
N SER A 136 -7.05 3.25 -6.19
CA SER A 136 -6.42 2.51 -7.29
C SER A 136 -5.05 3.10 -7.64
N HIS A 137 -4.94 4.43 -7.70
CA HIS A 137 -3.68 5.12 -7.98
C HIS A 137 -2.63 4.88 -6.89
N ARG A 138 -2.98 5.04 -5.60
CA ARG A 138 -2.06 4.76 -4.48
C ARG A 138 -1.62 3.31 -4.46
N THR A 139 -2.57 2.39 -4.64
CA THR A 139 -2.30 0.96 -4.74
C THR A 139 -1.36 0.66 -5.90
N PHE A 140 -1.56 1.28 -7.06
CA PHE A 140 -0.68 1.11 -8.21
C PHE A 140 0.75 1.54 -7.88
N VAL A 141 0.94 2.73 -7.32
CA VAL A 141 2.27 3.25 -6.97
C VAL A 141 2.98 2.34 -5.95
N ILE A 142 2.29 1.96 -4.87
CA ILE A 142 2.86 1.13 -3.81
C ILE A 142 3.12 -0.29 -4.32
N GLY A 143 2.14 -0.87 -5.01
CA GLY A 143 2.22 -2.22 -5.58
C GLY A 143 3.36 -2.35 -6.59
N VAL A 144 3.47 -1.41 -7.53
CA VAL A 144 4.59 -1.40 -8.50
C VAL A 144 5.92 -1.15 -7.79
N GLY A 145 5.98 -0.25 -6.81
CA GLY A 145 7.18 0.02 -6.03
C GLY A 145 7.69 -1.21 -5.26
N LYS A 146 6.79 -1.92 -4.58
CA LYS A 146 7.15 -3.12 -3.82
C LYS A 146 7.47 -4.31 -4.72
N MET A 147 6.58 -4.61 -5.67
CA MET A 147 6.68 -5.82 -6.51
C MET A 147 7.72 -5.66 -7.61
N ALA A 148 7.60 -4.63 -8.45
CA ALA A 148 8.47 -4.49 -9.60
C ALA A 148 9.85 -3.95 -9.22
N PHE A 149 9.91 -2.89 -8.39
CA PHE A 149 11.19 -2.26 -8.08
C PHE A 149 11.97 -3.03 -7.01
N VAL A 150 11.40 -3.24 -5.81
CA VAL A 150 12.14 -3.89 -4.73
C VAL A 150 12.31 -5.39 -4.96
N ILE A 151 11.23 -6.13 -5.21
CA ILE A 151 11.31 -7.60 -5.33
C ILE A 151 11.94 -8.00 -6.66
N LEU A 152 11.40 -7.57 -7.80
CA LEU A 152 11.90 -8.02 -9.11
C LEU A 152 13.24 -7.36 -9.46
N LEU A 153 13.29 -6.04 -9.65
CA LEU A 153 14.51 -5.36 -10.07
C LEU A 153 15.61 -5.45 -9.00
N GLY A 154 15.25 -5.27 -7.73
CA GLY A 154 16.17 -5.34 -6.60
C GLY A 154 16.82 -6.70 -6.43
N LEU A 155 16.14 -7.82 -6.75
CA LEU A 155 16.70 -9.17 -6.60
C LEU A 155 17.37 -9.67 -7.88
N PHE A 156 16.74 -9.49 -9.05
CA PHE A 156 17.23 -10.06 -10.31
C PHE A 156 18.42 -9.31 -10.89
N ILE A 157 18.48 -7.97 -10.80
CA ILE A 157 19.61 -7.20 -11.34
C ILE A 157 20.94 -7.63 -10.66
N PRO A 158 21.05 -7.69 -9.33
CA PRO A 158 22.27 -8.17 -8.68
C PRO A 158 22.55 -9.65 -8.97
N LEU A 159 21.53 -10.50 -9.07
CA LEU A 159 21.71 -11.93 -9.33
C LEU A 159 22.46 -12.18 -10.65
N PHE A 160 22.15 -11.42 -11.70
CA PHE A 160 22.80 -11.58 -13.01
C PHE A 160 24.07 -10.72 -13.15
N LEU A 161 24.06 -9.47 -12.70
CA LEU A 161 25.18 -8.56 -12.92
C LEU A 161 26.26 -8.70 -11.85
N ALA A 162 25.90 -8.73 -10.56
CA ALA A 162 26.89 -8.67 -9.47
C ALA A 162 27.62 -10.01 -9.28
N LEU A 163 26.95 -11.13 -9.56
CA LEU A 163 27.52 -12.47 -9.48
C LEU A 163 28.67 -12.69 -10.47
N GLY A 164 28.54 -12.17 -11.69
CA GLY A 164 29.56 -12.28 -12.75
C GLY A 164 30.76 -11.35 -12.57
N LEU A 165 30.67 -10.33 -11.70
CA LEU A 165 31.69 -9.28 -11.59
C LEU A 165 33.09 -9.81 -11.28
N VAL A 166 33.22 -10.81 -10.42
CA VAL A 166 34.53 -11.33 -10.00
C VAL A 166 34.66 -12.82 -10.28
N LYS A 167 33.54 -13.53 -10.42
CA LYS A 167 33.52 -14.96 -10.66
C LYS A 167 34.16 -15.32 -12.00
N ASP A 168 33.77 -14.69 -13.09
CA ASP A 168 34.21 -15.08 -14.44
C ASP A 168 35.73 -14.92 -14.59
N GLU A 169 36.31 -13.90 -13.96
CA GLU A 169 37.76 -13.70 -13.94
C GLU A 169 38.49 -14.65 -12.99
N SER A 170 37.82 -15.09 -11.92
CA SER A 170 38.33 -16.14 -11.04
C SER A 170 38.30 -17.52 -11.71
N GLU A 171 37.29 -17.82 -12.53
CA GLU A 171 37.18 -19.10 -13.25
C GLU A 171 38.11 -19.16 -14.46
N ASN A 172 38.22 -18.06 -15.22
CA ASN A 172 39.14 -17.97 -16.36
C ASN A 172 40.61 -17.85 -15.97
N GLY A 173 40.90 -17.76 -14.67
CA GLY A 173 42.25 -17.62 -14.13
C GLY A 173 42.92 -16.30 -14.48
N THR A 174 42.27 -15.34 -15.14
CA THR A 174 42.85 -14.06 -15.56
C THR A 174 43.10 -13.10 -14.40
N LEU A 175 42.62 -13.43 -13.19
CA LEU A 175 42.80 -12.66 -11.96
C LEU A 175 44.28 -12.39 -11.63
N HIS A 176 45.20 -13.33 -11.90
CA HIS A 176 46.63 -13.15 -11.60
C HIS A 176 47.29 -12.03 -12.43
N LEU A 177 46.80 -11.79 -13.65
CA LEU A 177 47.30 -10.72 -14.52
C LEU A 177 46.95 -9.34 -13.96
N LEU A 178 45.77 -9.20 -13.36
CA LEU A 178 45.31 -7.95 -12.76
C LEU A 178 45.98 -7.67 -11.41
N LEU A 179 46.28 -8.72 -10.65
CA LEU A 179 46.96 -8.64 -9.34
C LEU A 179 48.49 -8.44 -9.44
N SER A 180 49.05 -8.49 -10.66
CA SER A 180 50.46 -8.15 -10.89
C SER A 180 50.76 -6.65 -10.76
N LYS A 181 49.73 -5.80 -10.79
CA LYS A 181 49.83 -4.35 -10.54
C LYS A 181 49.82 -4.06 -9.03
N PRO A 182 50.48 -3.00 -8.56
CA PRO A 182 50.48 -2.61 -7.15
C PRO A 182 49.13 -1.99 -6.75
N ILE A 183 48.08 -2.80 -6.70
CA ILE A 183 46.72 -2.43 -6.25
C ILE A 183 46.37 -3.33 -5.07
N ASN A 184 45.79 -2.75 -4.02
CA ASN A 184 45.32 -3.51 -2.87
C ASN A 184 44.17 -4.44 -3.31
N ARG A 185 44.32 -5.74 -3.05
CA ARG A 185 43.34 -6.79 -3.41
C ARG A 185 41.91 -6.45 -2.97
N SER A 186 41.77 -5.77 -1.83
CA SER A 186 40.48 -5.38 -1.27
C SER A 186 39.83 -4.17 -1.93
N GLU A 187 40.63 -3.27 -2.50
CA GLU A 187 40.12 -2.10 -3.22
C GLU A 187 39.55 -2.51 -4.58
N PHE A 188 40.13 -3.53 -5.21
CA PHE A 188 39.66 -4.07 -6.49
C PHE A 188 38.19 -4.52 -6.45
N ILE A 189 37.80 -5.28 -5.42
CA ILE A 189 36.41 -5.74 -5.25
C ILE A 189 35.47 -4.56 -5.02
N LEU A 190 35.89 -3.60 -4.19
CA LEU A 190 35.08 -2.43 -3.86
C LEU A 190 34.86 -1.54 -5.09
N TYR A 191 35.87 -1.31 -5.92
CA TYR A 191 35.71 -0.54 -7.17
C TYR A 191 34.77 -1.22 -8.16
N ARG A 192 34.80 -2.56 -8.27
CA ARG A 192 33.83 -3.28 -9.13
C ARG A 192 32.41 -3.19 -8.59
N LEU A 193 32.24 -3.34 -7.27
CA LEU A 193 30.93 -3.20 -6.64
C LEU A 193 30.37 -1.78 -6.81
N LEU A 194 31.21 -0.75 -6.64
CA LEU A 194 30.83 0.64 -6.88
C LEU A 194 30.50 0.91 -8.35
N GLY A 195 31.27 0.35 -9.29
CA GLY A 195 30.98 0.46 -10.72
C GLY A 195 29.63 -0.16 -11.08
N TYR A 196 29.35 -1.37 -10.58
CA TYR A 196 28.05 -2.01 -10.69
C TYR A 196 26.93 -1.16 -10.09
N LEU A 197 27.11 -0.69 -8.84
CA LEU A 197 26.11 0.11 -8.14
C LEU A 197 25.82 1.42 -8.87
N THR A 198 26.85 2.07 -9.42
CA THR A 198 26.67 3.34 -10.15
C THR A 198 25.78 3.14 -11.39
N ILE A 199 26.00 2.06 -12.15
CA ILE A 199 25.20 1.75 -13.34
C ILE A 199 23.79 1.29 -12.96
N SER A 200 23.66 0.36 -12.01
CA SER A 200 22.36 -0.20 -11.63
C SER A 200 21.49 0.80 -10.87
N SER A 201 22.06 1.58 -9.95
CA SER A 201 21.35 2.64 -9.22
C SER A 201 20.90 3.77 -10.13
N SER A 202 21.77 4.25 -11.03
CA SER A 202 21.38 5.31 -11.97
C SER A 202 20.24 4.86 -12.89
N TYR A 203 20.28 3.60 -13.36
CA TYR A 203 19.18 3.01 -14.13
C TYR A 203 17.87 2.96 -13.32
N VAL A 204 17.91 2.45 -12.09
CA VAL A 204 16.71 2.32 -11.25
C VAL A 204 16.14 3.67 -10.85
N ILE A 205 16.97 4.64 -10.48
CA ILE A 205 16.51 6.00 -10.12
C ILE A 205 15.90 6.68 -11.34
N ALA A 206 16.54 6.60 -12.52
CA ALA A 206 16.00 7.17 -13.74
C ALA A 206 14.66 6.52 -14.13
N LEU A 207 14.55 5.19 -13.99
CA LEU A 207 13.30 4.47 -14.25
C LEU A 207 12.20 4.85 -13.24
N ALA A 208 12.53 4.95 -11.95
CA ALA A 208 11.59 5.34 -10.90
C ALA A 208 11.06 6.76 -11.13
N LEU A 209 11.92 7.70 -11.50
CA LEU A 209 11.50 9.07 -11.84
C LEU A 209 10.67 9.11 -13.12
N LEU A 210 11.03 8.34 -14.15
CA LEU A 210 10.25 8.26 -15.39
C LEU A 210 8.85 7.72 -15.12
N VAL A 211 8.73 6.57 -14.46
CA VAL A 211 7.43 5.98 -14.11
C VAL A 211 6.67 6.93 -13.18
N GLY A 212 7.35 7.57 -12.23
CA GLY A 212 6.75 8.56 -11.35
C GLY A 212 6.20 9.79 -12.07
N THR A 213 6.89 10.31 -13.08
CA THR A 213 6.36 11.40 -13.89
C THR A 213 5.14 10.98 -14.71
N ILE A 214 5.09 9.75 -15.21
CA ILE A 214 3.93 9.22 -15.94
C ILE A 214 2.75 9.04 -14.97
N ALA A 215 2.99 8.42 -13.81
CA ALA A 215 1.98 8.24 -12.78
C ALA A 215 1.42 9.59 -12.31
N ALA A 216 2.28 10.60 -12.09
CA ALA A 216 1.85 11.93 -11.69
C ALA A 216 1.00 12.68 -12.73
N ILE A 217 1.05 12.29 -14.02
CA ILE A 217 0.22 12.87 -15.08
C ILE A 217 -1.12 12.14 -15.20
N ILE A 218 -1.16 10.84 -14.93
CA ILE A 218 -2.35 9.99 -15.06
C ILE A 218 -3.17 9.96 -13.76
N GLY A 219 -2.54 10.26 -12.62
CA GLY A 219 -3.17 10.19 -11.32
C GLY A 219 -4.41 11.08 -11.22
N PRO A 220 -5.42 10.65 -10.43
CA PRO A 220 -6.63 11.44 -10.20
C PRO A 220 -6.28 12.74 -9.44
N GLY A 221 -7.03 13.80 -9.78
CA GLY A 221 -6.95 15.11 -9.15
C GLY A 221 -7.29 16.27 -10.10
N ASP A 222 -7.56 17.44 -9.53
CA ASP A 222 -7.95 18.65 -10.28
C ASP A 222 -6.80 19.27 -11.09
N GLY A 223 -5.57 18.84 -10.81
CA GLY A 223 -4.34 19.34 -11.44
C GLY A 223 -3.84 18.45 -12.57
N ILE A 224 -3.19 19.07 -13.56
CA ILE A 224 -2.54 18.36 -14.68
C ILE A 224 -1.31 17.55 -14.23
N PHE A 225 -0.75 17.88 -13.05
CA PHE A 225 0.46 17.23 -12.55
C PHE A 225 0.47 17.11 -11.03
N ARG A 226 0.53 15.88 -10.54
CA ARG A 226 0.52 15.55 -9.12
C ARG A 226 1.93 15.42 -8.54
N ALA A 227 2.45 16.55 -8.05
CA ALA A 227 3.81 16.60 -7.49
C ALA A 227 4.00 15.80 -6.20
N SER A 228 2.93 15.46 -5.48
CA SER A 228 2.96 14.67 -4.24
C SER A 228 3.49 13.25 -4.44
N ASP A 229 3.47 12.74 -5.67
CA ASP A 229 3.82 11.35 -5.95
C ASP A 229 5.32 11.18 -6.20
N LEU A 230 6.00 12.26 -6.60
CA LEU A 230 7.44 12.25 -6.91
C LEU A 230 8.30 11.88 -5.69
N PRO A 231 8.05 12.36 -4.46
CA PRO A 231 8.77 11.91 -3.27
C PRO A 231 8.65 10.39 -3.04
N VAL A 232 7.47 9.80 -3.27
CA VAL A 232 7.26 8.35 -3.13
C VAL A 232 8.10 7.60 -4.14
N TRP A 233 8.05 7.99 -5.41
CA TRP A 233 8.84 7.37 -6.48
C TRP A 233 10.35 7.52 -6.27
N LEU A 234 10.81 8.68 -5.83
CA LEU A 234 12.21 8.89 -5.48
C LEU A 234 12.61 7.99 -4.30
N GLY A 235 11.75 7.90 -3.29
CA GLY A 235 11.95 7.03 -2.14
C GLY A 235 12.03 5.54 -2.51
N ILE A 236 11.15 5.07 -3.39
CA ILE A 236 11.20 3.72 -3.97
C ILE A 236 12.56 3.51 -4.67
N GLY A 237 12.99 4.46 -5.51
CA GLY A 237 14.28 4.37 -6.22
C GLY A 237 15.49 4.30 -5.27
N ILE A 238 15.45 5.05 -4.17
CA ILE A 238 16.49 5.00 -3.11
C ILE A 238 16.44 3.67 -2.37
N ALA A 239 15.26 3.20 -1.96
CA ALA A 239 15.08 1.92 -1.27
C ALA A 239 15.61 0.77 -2.15
N THR A 240 15.25 0.73 -3.43
CA THR A 240 15.77 -0.26 -4.37
C THR A 240 17.29 -0.12 -4.56
N THR A 241 17.85 1.08 -4.57
CA THR A 241 19.32 1.26 -4.62
C THR A 241 20.03 0.62 -3.42
N LEU A 242 19.48 0.77 -2.21
CA LEU A 242 20.02 0.13 -1.01
C LEU A 242 19.90 -1.41 -1.09
N VAL A 243 18.80 -1.90 -1.64
CA VAL A 243 18.60 -3.34 -1.91
C VAL A 243 19.62 -3.86 -2.93
N LEU A 244 19.86 -3.12 -4.01
CA LEU A 244 20.89 -3.47 -5.00
C LEU A 244 22.28 -3.51 -4.37
N ALA A 245 22.59 -2.61 -3.42
CA ALA A 245 23.83 -2.64 -2.66
C ALA A 245 23.94 -3.89 -1.77
N ALA A 246 22.88 -4.20 -1.03
CA ALA A 246 22.82 -5.34 -0.11
C ALA A 246 22.92 -6.67 -0.87
N TYR A 247 22.07 -6.90 -1.86
CA TYR A 247 22.14 -8.12 -2.68
C TYR A 247 23.35 -8.18 -3.57
N GLY A 248 23.79 -7.06 -4.16
CA GLY A 248 24.99 -7.01 -4.97
C GLY A 248 26.23 -7.40 -4.19
N SER A 249 26.37 -6.92 -2.96
CA SER A 249 27.47 -7.30 -2.08
C SER A 249 27.36 -8.75 -1.60
N LEU A 250 26.16 -9.24 -1.29
CA LEU A 250 25.91 -10.62 -0.89
C LEU A 250 26.24 -11.62 -2.01
N PHE A 251 25.65 -11.46 -3.19
CA PHE A 251 25.87 -12.40 -4.30
C PHE A 251 27.31 -12.38 -4.80
N ASN A 252 27.95 -11.21 -4.85
CA ASN A 252 29.37 -11.13 -5.16
C ASN A 252 30.22 -11.88 -4.11
N THR A 253 29.92 -11.71 -2.83
CA THR A 253 30.63 -12.41 -1.74
C THR A 253 30.44 -13.92 -1.81
N MET A 254 29.23 -14.40 -2.11
CA MET A 254 28.95 -15.82 -2.26
C MET A 254 29.63 -16.42 -3.49
N GLY A 255 29.69 -15.67 -4.60
CA GLY A 255 30.46 -16.03 -5.79
C GLY A 255 31.96 -16.15 -5.51
N LEU A 256 32.51 -15.28 -4.65
CA LEU A 256 33.90 -15.34 -4.21
C LEU A 256 34.17 -16.56 -3.31
N ILE A 257 33.30 -16.85 -2.34
CA ILE A 257 33.46 -17.98 -1.40
C ILE A 257 33.54 -19.30 -2.16
N SER A 258 32.67 -19.50 -3.16
CA SER A 258 32.63 -20.73 -3.95
C SER A 258 32.43 -20.46 -5.44
N PRO A 259 33.49 -20.44 -6.27
CA PRO A 259 33.36 -20.19 -7.71
C PRO A 259 32.44 -21.20 -8.40
N LYS A 260 32.59 -22.49 -8.06
CA LYS A 260 31.81 -23.59 -8.65
C LYS A 260 30.36 -23.66 -8.16
N TYR A 261 30.13 -23.46 -6.86
CA TYR A 261 28.78 -23.65 -6.26
C TYR A 261 28.07 -22.36 -5.85
N GLY A 262 28.74 -21.21 -5.91
CA GLY A 262 28.21 -19.93 -5.44
C GLY A 262 26.92 -19.53 -6.15
N VAL A 263 26.80 -19.83 -7.45
CA VAL A 263 25.57 -19.55 -8.23
C VAL A 263 24.38 -20.30 -7.66
N TYR A 264 24.53 -21.59 -7.35
CA TYR A 264 23.42 -22.39 -6.79
C TYR A 264 22.98 -21.86 -5.43
N ILE A 265 23.92 -21.42 -4.59
CA ILE A 265 23.59 -20.83 -3.29
C ILE A 265 22.87 -19.49 -3.47
N CYS A 266 23.30 -18.66 -4.43
CA CYS A 266 22.62 -17.41 -4.75
C CYS A 266 21.20 -17.64 -5.27
N ILE A 267 20.97 -18.68 -6.07
CA ILE A 267 19.62 -19.05 -6.54
C ILE A 267 18.73 -19.48 -5.37
N VAL A 268 19.20 -20.36 -4.49
CA VAL A 268 18.43 -20.79 -3.31
C VAL A 268 18.10 -19.59 -2.41
N PHE A 269 19.08 -18.71 -2.19
CA PHE A 269 18.87 -17.48 -1.43
C PHE A 269 17.90 -16.52 -2.13
N GLY A 270 17.99 -16.38 -3.46
CA GLY A 270 17.05 -15.59 -4.24
C GLY A 270 15.61 -16.10 -4.14
N ILE A 271 15.40 -17.42 -4.17
CA ILE A 271 14.07 -18.03 -3.95
C ILE A 271 13.57 -17.73 -2.54
N TRP A 272 14.44 -17.90 -1.53
CA TRP A 272 14.11 -17.56 -0.14
C TRP A 272 13.65 -16.10 0.00
N GLU A 273 14.44 -15.16 -0.53
CA GLU A 273 14.16 -13.73 -0.45
C GLU A 273 12.91 -13.33 -1.23
N PHE A 274 12.63 -14.00 -2.35
CA PHE A 274 11.40 -13.82 -3.09
C PHE A 274 10.19 -14.24 -2.25
N VAL A 275 10.21 -15.43 -1.64
CA VAL A 275 9.13 -15.94 -0.78
C VAL A 275 8.92 -15.04 0.44
N MET A 276 10.00 -14.61 1.09
CA MET A 276 9.92 -13.71 2.25
C MET A 276 9.41 -12.32 1.88
N GLY A 277 9.68 -11.85 0.66
CA GLY A 277 9.08 -10.64 0.10
C GLY A 277 7.56 -10.71 0.05
N PHE A 278 7.00 -11.81 -0.47
CA PHE A 278 5.54 -12.00 -0.49
C PHE A 278 4.94 -12.09 0.91
N PHE A 279 5.57 -12.83 1.82
CA PHE A 279 5.09 -12.92 3.20
C PHE A 279 5.12 -11.57 3.91
N SER A 280 6.10 -10.71 3.62
CA SER A 280 6.15 -9.35 4.18
C SER A 280 5.02 -8.45 3.68
N ILE A 281 4.54 -8.67 2.45
CA ILE A 281 3.39 -7.93 1.91
C ILE A 281 2.09 -8.40 2.58
N VAL A 282 1.91 -9.72 2.70
CA VAL A 282 0.69 -10.30 3.30
C VAL A 282 0.61 -10.00 4.78
N ASN A 283 1.73 -10.11 5.51
CA ASN A 283 1.76 -9.81 6.92
C ASN A 283 3.16 -9.36 7.38
N PRO A 284 3.37 -8.06 7.64
CA PRO A 284 4.67 -7.54 8.05
C PRO A 284 5.04 -7.91 9.50
N SER A 285 4.08 -8.30 10.35
CA SER A 285 4.33 -8.62 11.76
C SER A 285 5.07 -9.94 12.00
N TRP A 286 5.18 -10.79 10.98
CA TRP A 286 5.80 -12.10 11.13
C TRP A 286 7.30 -11.98 11.38
N THR A 287 7.77 -12.40 12.55
CA THR A 287 9.18 -12.27 12.93
C THR A 287 10.15 -12.94 11.95
N ILE A 288 9.71 -13.98 11.23
CA ILE A 288 10.55 -14.66 10.24
C ILE A 288 10.87 -13.79 9.03
N THR A 289 9.97 -12.88 8.64
CA THR A 289 10.18 -11.99 7.50
C THR A 289 11.23 -10.93 7.82
N SER A 290 11.36 -10.51 9.08
CA SER A 290 12.38 -9.55 9.54
C SER A 290 13.84 -9.99 9.31
N ILE A 291 14.09 -11.27 9.02
CA ILE A 291 15.41 -11.80 8.68
C ILE A 291 15.80 -11.46 7.21
N SER A 292 14.80 -11.25 6.35
CA SER A 292 14.98 -11.00 4.91
C SER A 292 15.44 -9.57 4.63
N ILE A 293 16.30 -9.41 3.62
CA ILE A 293 16.72 -8.08 3.13
C ILE A 293 15.52 -7.36 2.50
N THR A 294 14.68 -8.10 1.78
CA THR A 294 13.46 -7.57 1.15
C THR A 294 12.51 -6.95 2.18
N HIS A 295 12.34 -7.57 3.35
CA HIS A 295 11.45 -7.07 4.39
C HIS A 295 11.79 -5.63 4.82
N TRP A 296 13.07 -5.36 5.14
CA TRP A 296 13.50 -4.03 5.55
C TRP A 296 13.31 -2.97 4.45
N ALA A 297 13.43 -3.37 3.18
CA ALA A 297 13.19 -2.50 2.05
C ALA A 297 11.70 -2.21 1.83
N LEU A 298 10.83 -3.20 2.00
CA LEU A 298 9.38 -3.01 1.94
C LEU A 298 8.90 -2.09 3.06
N GLN A 299 9.42 -2.29 4.26
CA GLN A 299 9.13 -1.42 5.41
C GLN A 299 9.64 0.01 5.21
N MET A 300 10.77 0.18 4.52
CA MET A 300 11.26 1.51 4.12
C MET A 300 10.27 2.21 3.19
N ILE A 301 9.70 1.49 2.21
CA ILE A 301 8.65 2.03 1.33
C ILE A 301 7.42 2.43 2.15
N ASP A 302 6.95 1.56 3.06
CA ASP A 302 5.78 1.86 3.89
C ASP A 302 5.97 3.13 4.73
N SER A 303 7.18 3.34 5.24
CA SER A 303 7.54 4.53 6.00
C SER A 303 7.58 5.79 5.11
N ILE A 304 8.10 5.68 3.88
CA ILE A 304 8.14 6.79 2.90
C ILE A 304 6.73 7.20 2.48
N VAL A 305 5.84 6.21 2.28
CA VAL A 305 4.45 6.46 1.88
C VAL A 305 3.74 7.31 2.93
N ILE A 306 3.84 6.99 4.23
CA ILE A 306 3.23 7.83 5.29
C ILE A 306 3.84 9.23 5.30
N MET A 307 5.15 9.34 5.09
CA MET A 307 5.82 10.65 5.11
C MET A 307 5.43 11.54 3.93
N ALA A 308 5.12 10.95 2.77
CA ALA A 308 4.73 11.69 1.56
C ALA A 308 3.21 11.90 1.45
N TRP A 309 2.42 10.91 1.88
CA TRP A 309 0.97 10.87 1.87
C TRP A 309 0.47 10.56 3.29
N PRO A 310 0.48 11.54 4.20
CA PRO A 310 0.11 11.32 5.61
C PRO A 310 -1.36 10.88 5.77
N ASP A 311 -2.21 11.27 4.83
CA ASP A 311 -3.62 10.90 4.74
C ASP A 311 -3.85 9.42 4.37
N THR A 312 -2.83 8.68 3.93
CA THR A 312 -2.97 7.25 3.55
C THR A 312 -3.58 6.39 4.66
N LEU A 313 -3.31 6.72 5.92
CA LEU A 313 -3.90 6.02 7.05
C LEU A 313 -5.41 6.28 7.16
N GLN A 314 -5.85 7.50 6.86
CA GLN A 314 -7.26 7.87 6.86
C GLN A 314 -8.00 7.18 5.71
N TRP A 315 -7.45 7.16 4.50
CA TRP A 315 -8.00 6.40 3.37
C TRP A 315 -8.17 4.92 3.69
N ALA A 316 -7.22 4.33 4.43
CA ALA A 316 -7.33 2.94 4.88
C ALA A 316 -8.44 2.72 5.93
N GLN A 317 -8.70 3.70 6.81
CA GLN A 317 -9.80 3.63 7.78
C GLN A 317 -11.17 3.83 7.14
N ILE A 318 -11.29 4.77 6.19
CA ILE A 318 -12.53 5.00 5.44
C ILE A 318 -12.97 3.72 4.71
N GLY A 319 -12.06 3.09 3.96
CA GLY A 319 -12.36 1.82 3.29
C GLY A 319 -12.65 0.65 4.23
N GLN A 320 -12.26 0.75 5.51
CA GLN A 320 -12.65 -0.23 6.53
C GLN A 320 -14.05 0.06 7.10
N ALA A 321 -14.38 1.34 7.32
CA ALA A 321 -15.63 1.77 7.93
C ALA A 321 -16.85 1.51 7.04
N PHE A 322 -16.76 1.90 5.76
CA PHE A 322 -17.90 1.79 4.84
C PHE A 322 -18.06 0.41 4.20
N GLY A 323 -17.19 -0.56 4.52
CA GLY A 323 -17.26 -1.90 3.92
C GLY A 323 -17.05 -1.92 2.39
N ILE A 324 -16.80 -0.77 1.77
CA ILE A 324 -16.24 -0.59 0.43
C ILE A 324 -14.89 -1.27 0.49
N ASN A 325 -14.85 -2.56 0.14
CA ASN A 325 -13.67 -3.42 0.29
C ASN A 325 -12.40 -2.60 0.02
N GLY A 326 -11.72 -2.14 1.08
CA GLY A 326 -10.42 -1.47 1.00
C GLY A 326 -9.30 -2.38 0.47
N GLY A 327 -9.70 -3.47 -0.20
CA GLY A 327 -9.01 -4.67 -0.60
C GLY A 327 -8.02 -4.50 -1.74
N SER A 328 -7.50 -3.30 -1.94
CA SER A 328 -6.30 -3.12 -2.75
C SER A 328 -5.21 -2.45 -1.91
N LEU A 329 -5.48 -1.28 -1.32
CA LEU A 329 -4.49 -0.59 -0.49
C LEU A 329 -4.10 -1.40 0.76
N ALA A 330 -5.07 -1.91 1.51
CA ALA A 330 -4.80 -2.70 2.73
C ALA A 330 -4.06 -4.02 2.45
N ASN A 331 -4.13 -4.52 1.21
CA ASN A 331 -3.43 -5.75 0.80
C ASN A 331 -1.95 -5.48 0.45
N PHE A 332 -1.62 -4.28 0.00
CA PHE A 332 -0.26 -3.94 -0.44
C PHE A 332 0.48 -3.04 0.54
N TRP A 333 -0.22 -2.29 1.37
CA TRP A 333 0.32 -1.32 2.29
C TRP A 333 -0.14 -1.63 3.72
N HIS A 334 0.81 -1.55 4.64
CA HIS A 334 0.59 -1.72 6.06
C HIS A 334 1.38 -0.64 6.81
N PRO A 335 0.90 -0.17 7.97
CA PRO A 335 1.68 0.73 8.82
C PRO A 335 3.00 0.04 9.24
N PRO A 336 4.09 0.82 9.42
CA PRO A 336 5.40 0.27 9.77
C PRO A 336 5.42 -0.31 11.19
N GLU A 337 5.84 -1.57 11.33
CA GLU A 337 5.82 -2.33 12.60
C GLU A 337 7.08 -2.12 13.46
N HIS A 338 8.29 -2.09 12.87
CA HIS A 338 9.55 -1.98 13.62
C HIS A 338 9.91 -0.52 13.97
N THR A 339 9.06 0.14 14.76
CA THR A 339 9.24 1.54 15.22
C THR A 339 9.87 1.65 16.62
N LEU A 340 10.41 0.56 17.20
CA LEU A 340 10.92 0.52 18.59
C LEU A 340 9.90 0.98 19.66
N GLY A 341 8.60 0.83 19.37
CA GLY A 341 7.52 1.27 20.27
C GLY A 341 7.30 2.78 20.30
N THR A 342 7.91 3.54 19.36
CA THR A 342 7.68 4.99 19.22
C THR A 342 6.51 5.33 18.30
N ASN A 343 6.03 4.36 17.50
CA ASN A 343 4.99 4.54 16.48
C ASN A 343 5.31 5.62 15.43
N GLU A 344 6.58 6.06 15.33
CA GLU A 344 7.00 7.07 14.37
C GLU A 344 7.52 6.43 13.07
N PRO A 345 7.00 6.83 11.88
CA PRO A 345 7.46 6.29 10.60
C PRO A 345 8.93 6.63 10.30
N ALA A 346 9.41 7.78 10.79
CA ALA A 346 10.81 8.21 10.60
C ALA A 346 11.82 7.26 11.27
N VAL A 347 11.46 6.71 12.44
CA VAL A 347 12.31 5.75 13.18
C VAL A 347 12.41 4.44 12.40
N SER A 348 11.28 3.95 11.88
CA SER A 348 11.24 2.76 11.02
C SER A 348 12.11 2.94 9.77
N LEU A 349 12.00 4.07 9.08
CA LEU A 349 12.82 4.38 7.91
C LEU A 349 14.32 4.36 8.24
N LEU A 350 14.72 5.00 9.34
CA LEU A 350 16.11 5.06 9.77
C LEU A 350 16.65 3.67 10.11
N LEU A 351 15.84 2.84 10.78
CA LEU A 351 16.20 1.45 11.09
C LEU A 351 16.41 0.62 9.83
N SER A 352 15.49 0.68 8.87
CA SER A 352 15.63 -0.01 7.59
C SER A 352 16.91 0.39 6.85
N VAL A 353 17.22 1.68 6.80
CA VAL A 353 18.46 2.18 6.18
C VAL A 353 19.70 1.63 6.89
N ILE A 354 19.72 1.68 8.23
CA ILE A 354 20.84 1.15 9.02
C ILE A 354 21.03 -0.35 8.78
N VAL A 355 19.94 -1.13 8.79
CA VAL A 355 20.01 -2.58 8.57
C VAL A 355 20.57 -2.89 7.18
N LEU A 356 20.05 -2.27 6.12
CA LEU A 356 20.52 -2.49 4.75
C LEU A 356 21.99 -2.10 4.55
N LEU A 357 22.42 -0.98 5.13
CA LEU A 357 23.83 -0.56 5.10
C LEU A 357 24.72 -1.49 5.91
N THR A 358 24.24 -1.97 7.06
CA THR A 358 24.98 -2.91 7.91
C THR A 358 25.20 -4.23 7.17
N ILE A 359 24.15 -4.79 6.54
CA ILE A 359 24.24 -6.00 5.73
C ILE A 359 25.26 -5.81 4.60
N THR A 360 25.15 -4.69 3.87
CA THR A 360 26.09 -4.35 2.79
C THR A 360 27.54 -4.30 3.30
N SER A 361 27.79 -3.60 4.40
CA SER A 361 29.13 -3.46 4.99
C SER A 361 29.69 -4.79 5.47
N VAL A 362 28.87 -5.62 6.13
CA VAL A 362 29.28 -6.95 6.60
C VAL A 362 29.64 -7.85 5.43
N MET A 363 28.84 -7.87 4.36
CA MET A 363 29.14 -8.67 3.17
C MET A 363 30.43 -8.22 2.48
N ILE A 364 30.63 -6.92 2.31
CA ILE A 364 31.89 -6.39 1.76
C ILE A 364 33.09 -6.81 2.62
N PHE A 365 32.96 -6.76 3.96
CA PHE A 365 34.03 -7.18 4.86
C PHE A 365 34.35 -8.68 4.75
N ILE A 366 33.32 -9.52 4.64
CA ILE A 366 33.49 -10.97 4.43
C ILE A 366 34.16 -11.22 3.07
N GLY A 367 33.67 -10.60 1.99
CA GLY A 367 34.24 -10.72 0.65
C GLY A 367 35.72 -10.32 0.62
N LYS A 368 36.06 -9.20 1.28
CA LYS A 368 37.45 -8.75 1.46
C LYS A 368 38.31 -9.78 2.20
N SER A 369 37.81 -10.33 3.30
CA SER A 369 38.54 -11.32 4.11
C SER A 369 38.82 -12.60 3.33
N VAL A 370 37.83 -13.10 2.60
CA VAL A 370 37.94 -14.33 1.77
C VAL A 370 38.97 -14.13 0.65
N PHE A 371 38.92 -12.98 -0.02
CA PHE A 371 39.83 -12.68 -1.14
C PHE A 371 41.29 -12.52 -0.69
N ASN A 372 41.52 -11.96 0.49
CA ASN A 372 42.87 -11.84 1.05
C ASN A 372 43.51 -13.19 1.42
N ARG A 373 42.71 -14.18 1.79
CA ARG A 373 43.18 -15.52 2.22
C ARG A 373 43.38 -16.51 1.07
N ARG A 374 42.87 -16.23 -0.13
CA ARG A 374 43.11 -17.09 -1.29
C ARG A 374 44.53 -16.89 -1.81
N GLU A 375 45.31 -17.97 -1.73
CA GLU A 375 46.57 -18.08 -2.46
C GLU A 375 46.27 -18.21 -3.95
N ILE A 376 46.94 -17.40 -4.75
CA ILE A 376 46.87 -17.45 -6.21
C ILE A 376 47.83 -18.59 -6.60
N MET A 377 47.30 -19.78 -6.90
CA MET A 377 48.08 -20.85 -7.52
C MET A 377 48.18 -20.62 -9.03
#